data_AF-A0A942US19-F1
#
_entry.id   AF-A0A942US19-F1
#
_cell.length_a   1.000
_cell.length_b   1.000
_cell.length_c   1.000
_cell.angle_alpha   90.00
_cell.angle_beta   90.00
_cell.angle_gamma   90.00
#
_symmetry.space_group_name_H-M   'P 1'
#
loop_
_entity.id
_entity.type
_entity.pdbx_description
1 polymer ?
#
loop_
_entity_poly.entity_id
_entity_poly.type
_entity_poly.pdbx_seq_one_letter_code
_entity_poly.pdbx_strand_id
1 'polypeptide(L)'
;MDLEVETLKLLNWGFHIVYILSVGVLIRLWLKDYKNKAYMWFYAQLFILYLSVQRFFKFMKLQPETPHIMISEENSLLLGTAGLYWGISMCFMIIGVWYLSKKDKS
;
A
#
# COMPACT_ATOMS: atom_id res chain seq x y z
N MET A 1 -5.71 23.05 14.19
CA MET A 1 -4.86 21.91 14.58
C MET A 1 -5.68 20.62 14.72
N ASP A 2 -6.93 20.67 15.18
CA ASP A 2 -7.79 19.47 15.31
C ASP A 2 -8.26 18.85 13.98
N LEU A 3 -8.61 19.69 12.99
CA LEU A 3 -9.10 19.23 11.69
C LEU A 3 -8.07 18.40 10.89
N GLU A 4 -6.79 18.76 10.95
CA GLU A 4 -5.72 18.00 10.26
C GLU A 4 -5.51 16.62 10.90
N VAL A 5 -5.55 16.57 12.24
CA VAL A 5 -5.45 15.31 12.98
C VAL A 5 -6.67 14.41 12.73
N GLU A 6 -7.87 14.99 12.66
CA GLU A 6 -9.12 14.27 12.39
C GLU A 6 -9.18 13.72 10.96
N THR A 7 -8.76 14.52 9.96
CA THR A 7 -8.68 14.08 8.56
C THR A 7 -7.63 12.98 8.36
N LEU A 8 -6.47 13.06 9.02
CA LEU A 8 -5.47 11.98 8.99
C LEU A 8 -5.97 10.69 9.66
N LYS A 9 -6.73 10.81 10.76
CA LYS A 9 -7.37 9.65 11.39
C LYS A 9 -8.40 9.01 10.48
N LEU A 10 -9.24 9.80 9.82
CA LEU A 10 -10.24 9.32 8.87
C LEU A 10 -9.57 8.58 7.70
N LEU A 11 -8.52 9.16 7.12
CA LEU A 11 -7.75 8.53 6.05
C LEU A 11 -7.12 7.21 6.50
N ASN A 12 -6.56 7.17 7.71
CA ASN A 12 -5.97 5.95 8.26
C ASN A 12 -7.01 4.84 8.44
N TRP A 13 -8.18 5.18 9.01
CA TRP A 13 -9.29 4.24 9.15
C TRP A 13 -9.81 3.74 7.81
N GLY A 14 -10.06 4.63 6.86
CA GLY A 14 -10.52 4.26 5.52
C GLY A 14 -9.55 3.31 4.81
N PHE A 15 -8.25 3.61 4.90
CA PHE A 15 -7.21 2.73 4.34
C PHE A 15 -7.23 1.34 5.00
N HIS A 16 -7.28 1.25 6.33
CA HIS A 16 -7.30 -0.03 7.03
C HIS A 16 -8.55 -0.86 6.70
N ILE A 17 -9.72 -0.23 6.58
CA ILE A 17 -10.95 -0.93 6.19
C ILE A 17 -10.80 -1.55 4.79
N VAL A 18 -10.38 -0.76 3.80
CA VAL A 18 -10.20 -1.24 2.43
C VAL A 18 -9.10 -2.31 2.36
N TYR A 19 -8.01 -2.13 3.11
CA TYR A 19 -6.92 -3.10 3.18
C TYR A 19 -7.39 -4.44 3.73
N ILE A 20 -8.10 -4.45 4.86
CA ILE A 20 -8.64 -5.68 5.47
C ILE A 20 -9.61 -6.38 4.52
N LEU A 21 -10.50 -5.64 3.86
CA LEU A 21 -11.41 -6.20 2.87
C LEU A 21 -10.66 -6.82 1.69
N SER A 22 -9.63 -6.15 1.18
CA SER A 22 -8.82 -6.62 0.06
C SER A 22 -8.07 -7.90 0.42
N VAL A 23 -7.46 -7.95 1.61
CA VAL A 23 -6.81 -9.16 2.15
C VAL A 23 -7.83 -10.28 2.32
N GLY A 24 -9.01 -10.00 2.88
CA GLY A 24 -10.08 -11.00 3.05
C GLY A 24 -10.54 -11.62 1.73
N VAL A 25 -10.69 -10.81 0.68
CA VAL A 25 -11.02 -11.29 -0.68
C VAL A 25 -9.89 -12.16 -1.23
N LEU A 26 -8.63 -11.76 -1.09
CA LEU A 26 -7.50 -12.58 -1.53
C LEU A 26 -7.37 -13.89 -0.75
N ILE A 27 -7.72 -13.92 0.55
CA ILE A 27 -7.75 -15.15 1.35
C ILE A 27 -8.80 -16.08 0.78
N ARG A 28 -10.01 -15.57 0.55
CA ARG A 28 -11.11 -16.35 -0.03
C ARG A 28 -10.74 -16.91 -1.41
N LEU A 29 -10.11 -16.09 -2.27
CA LEU A 29 -9.69 -16.51 -3.60
C LEU A 29 -8.55 -17.54 -3.56
N TRP A 30 -7.56 -17.37 -2.69
CA TRP A 30 -6.51 -18.36 -2.49
C TRP A 30 -7.09 -19.70 -2.01
N LEU A 31 -8.01 -19.68 -1.04
CA LEU A 31 -8.65 -20.92 -0.55
C LEU A 31 -9.43 -21.64 -1.65
N LYS A 32 -10.06 -20.89 -2.57
CA LYS A 32 -10.79 -21.47 -3.71
C LYS A 32 -9.85 -22.09 -4.76
N ASP A 33 -8.68 -21.50 -4.98
CA ASP A 33 -7.79 -21.87 -6.08
C ASP A 33 -6.30 -21.81 -5.68
N TYR A 34 -5.94 -22.62 -4.67
CA TYR A 34 -4.61 -22.61 -4.01
C TYR A 34 -3.43 -22.86 -4.95
N LYS A 35 -3.66 -23.47 -6.12
CA LYS A 35 -2.63 -23.73 -7.14
C LYS A 35 -2.26 -22.49 -7.95
N ASN A 36 -3.05 -21.42 -7.89
CA ASN A 36 -2.82 -20.24 -8.70
C ASN A 36 -1.79 -19.30 -8.04
N LYS A 37 -0.56 -19.35 -8.56
CA LYS A 37 0.54 -18.46 -8.12
C LYS A 37 0.22 -16.97 -8.30
N ALA A 38 -0.77 -16.60 -9.13
CA ALA A 38 -1.22 -15.22 -9.28
C ALA A 38 -1.60 -14.58 -7.93
N TYR A 39 -2.29 -15.31 -7.04
CA TYR A 39 -2.71 -14.75 -5.75
C TYR A 39 -1.53 -14.38 -4.87
N MET A 40 -0.45 -15.17 -4.88
CA MET A 40 0.77 -14.88 -4.11
C MET A 40 1.40 -13.54 -4.52
N TRP A 41 1.37 -13.22 -5.82
CA TRP A 41 1.83 -11.93 -6.32
C TRP A 41 0.96 -10.76 -5.84
N PHE A 42 -0.36 -10.95 -5.74
CA PHE A 42 -1.26 -9.94 -5.15
C PHE A 42 -1.04 -9.76 -3.65
N TYR A 43 -0.69 -10.81 -2.90
CA TYR A 43 -0.29 -10.67 -1.49
C TYR A 43 0.99 -9.87 -1.34
N ALA A 44 2.01 -10.17 -2.14
CA ALA A 44 3.26 -9.40 -2.15
C ALA A 44 3.01 -7.92 -2.51
N GLN A 45 2.14 -7.68 -3.50
CA GLN A 45 1.70 -6.36 -3.90
C GLN A 45 1.02 -5.61 -2.75
N LEU A 46 0.02 -6.18 -2.09
CA LEU A 46 -0.66 -5.55 -0.96
C LEU A 46 0.28 -5.29 0.23
N PHE A 47 1.19 -6.21 0.52
CA PHE A 47 2.16 -6.03 1.60
C PHE A 47 3.08 -4.83 1.33
N ILE A 48 3.60 -4.70 0.11
CA ILE A 48 4.49 -3.61 -0.25
C ILE A 48 3.74 -2.29 -0.37
N LEU A 49 2.51 -2.31 -0.88
CA LEU A 49 1.62 -1.14 -0.90
C LEU A 49 1.36 -0.63 0.53
N TYR A 50 1.16 -1.53 1.49
CA TYR A 50 1.00 -1.16 2.89
C TYR A 50 2.23 -0.45 3.44
N LEU A 51 3.44 -0.94 3.14
CA LEU A 51 4.69 -0.28 3.53
C LEU A 51 4.84 1.11 2.91
N SER A 52 4.47 1.26 1.63
CA SER A 52 4.43 2.57 0.95
C SER A 52 3.50 3.55 1.68
N VAL A 53 2.28 3.11 1.98
CA VAL A 53 1.27 3.94 2.64
C VAL A 53 1.68 4.31 4.07
N GLN A 54 2.34 3.42 4.82
CA GLN A 54 2.90 3.75 6.13
C GLN A 54 3.95 4.86 6.07
N ARG A 55 4.82 4.84 5.05
CA ARG A 55 5.79 5.93 4.82
C ARG A 55 5.10 7.24 4.46
N PHE A 56 4.04 7.17 3.65
CA PHE A 56 3.22 8.32 3.30
C PHE A 56 2.50 8.93 4.52
N PHE A 57 1.92 8.11 5.40
CA PHE A 57 1.35 8.58 6.66
C PHE A 57 2.39 9.20 7.59
N LYS A 58 3.60 8.64 7.65
CA LYS A 58 4.70 9.22 8.43
C LYS A 58 5.09 10.60 7.90
N PHE A 59 5.17 10.77 6.59
CA PHE A 59 5.39 12.07 5.94
C PHE A 59 4.30 13.09 6.33
N MET A 60 3.02 12.71 6.23
CA MET A 60 1.92 13.61 6.58
C MET A 60 1.91 14.02 8.06
N LYS A 61 2.35 13.14 8.97
CA LYS A 61 2.44 13.45 10.41
C LYS A 61 3.62 14.34 10.80
N LEU A 62 4.68 14.39 9.99
CA LEU A 62 5.85 15.23 10.28
C LEU A 62 5.63 16.71 9.95
N GLN A 63 4.75 17.00 8.99
CA GLN A 63 4.41 18.37 8.58
C GLN A 63 3.91 19.28 9.72
N PRO A 64 3.07 18.82 10.67
CA PRO A 64 2.56 19.68 11.74
C PRO A 64 3.46 19.88 12.98
N GLU A 65 4.50 19.05 13.22
CA GLU A 65 5.16 18.99 14.56
C GLU A 65 6.63 19.48 14.63
N THR A 66 7.26 19.87 13.53
CA THR A 66 8.73 20.13 13.51
C THR A 66 9.12 21.55 13.04
N PRO A 67 10.29 22.08 13.48
CA PRO A 67 10.81 23.38 13.03
C PRO A 67 11.40 23.32 11.60
N HIS A 68 11.10 24.37 10.83
CA HIS A 68 11.05 24.48 9.37
C HIS A 68 12.32 24.12 8.54
N ILE A 69 13.47 23.87 9.15
CA ILE A 69 14.78 23.87 8.44
C ILE A 69 15.29 22.46 8.10
N MET A 70 15.00 21.43 8.90
CA MET A 70 15.36 20.02 8.62
C MET A 70 14.23 19.18 7.98
N ILE A 71 13.02 19.74 7.88
CA ILE A 71 11.82 19.01 7.46
C ILE A 71 11.86 18.63 5.98
N SER A 72 12.42 19.50 5.13
CA SER A 72 12.40 19.33 3.67
C SER A 72 13.13 18.05 3.21
N GLU A 73 14.30 17.77 3.79
CA GLU A 73 15.12 16.61 3.44
C GLU A 73 14.47 15.29 3.89
N GLU A 74 14.00 15.23 5.13
CA GLU A 74 13.33 14.04 5.65
C GLU A 74 12.01 13.76 4.93
N ASN A 75 11.27 14.81 4.60
CA ASN A 75 10.01 14.71 3.87
C ASN A 75 10.19 14.21 2.44
N SER A 76 11.17 14.76 1.72
CA SER A 76 11.48 14.33 0.36
C SER A 76 12.00 12.89 0.33
N LEU A 77 12.77 12.46 1.33
CA LEU A 77 13.20 11.06 1.49
C LEU A 77 12.03 10.12 1.78
N LEU A 78 11.11 10.49 2.68
CA LEU A 78 9.93 9.69 3.00
C LEU A 78 8.99 9.57 1.81
N LEU A 79 8.76 10.67 1.09
CA LEU A 79 7.91 10.68 -0.10
C LEU A 79 8.56 9.89 -1.25
N GLY A 80 9.87 10.05 -1.47
CA GLY A 80 10.62 9.29 -2.46
C GLY A 80 10.62 7.78 -2.19
N THR A 81 10.84 7.39 -0.93
CA THR A 81 10.77 5.96 -0.53
C THR A 81 9.35 5.42 -0.61
N ALA A 82 8.33 6.21 -0.24
CA ALA A 82 6.93 5.83 -0.41
C ALA A 82 6.60 5.57 -1.89
N GLY A 83 7.01 6.48 -2.79
CA GLY A 83 6.84 6.32 -4.24
C GLY A 83 7.57 5.09 -4.79
N LEU A 84 8.79 4.81 -4.33
CA LEU A 84 9.54 3.62 -4.72
C LEU A 84 8.81 2.33 -4.32
N TYR A 85 8.36 2.22 -3.06
CA TYR A 85 7.59 1.06 -2.62
C TYR A 85 6.28 0.93 -3.39
N TRP A 86 5.59 2.03 -3.68
CA TRP A 86 4.38 2.01 -4.50
C TRP A 86 4.66 1.46 -5.90
N GLY A 87 5.73 1.92 -6.55
CA GLY A 87 6.14 1.45 -7.88
C GLY A 87 6.48 -0.05 -7.88
N ILE A 88 7.21 -0.53 -6.87
CA ILE A 88 7.50 -1.95 -6.70
C ILE A 88 6.21 -2.76 -6.54
N SER A 89 5.25 -2.27 -5.73
CA SER A 89 3.93 -2.88 -5.59
C SER A 89 3.22 -3.00 -6.94
N MET A 90 3.27 -1.97 -7.79
CA MET A 90 2.66 -2.02 -9.12
C MET A 90 3.30 -3.08 -10.03
N CYS A 91 4.62 -3.27 -9.97
CA CYS A 91 5.28 -4.37 -10.69
C CYS A 91 4.72 -5.74 -10.27
N PHE A 92 4.54 -5.96 -8.96
CA PHE A 92 3.93 -7.19 -8.46
C PHE A 92 2.48 -7.36 -8.92
N MET A 93 1.71 -6.26 -9.00
CA MET A 93 0.35 -6.28 -9.55
C MET A 93 0.35 -6.76 -11.01
N ILE A 94 1.21 -6.18 -11.85
CA ILE A 94 1.31 -6.50 -13.27
C ILE A 94 1.67 -7.97 -13.47
N ILE A 95 2.62 -8.49 -12.68
CA ILE A 95 2.99 -9.90 -12.71
C ILE A 95 1.79 -10.78 -12.29
N GLY A 96 1.08 -10.42 -11.22
CA GLY A 96 -0.12 -11.14 -10.77
C GLY A 96 -1.21 -11.21 -11.85
N VAL A 97 -1.49 -10.10 -12.52
CA VAL A 97 -2.45 -10.02 -13.63
C VAL A 97 -2.00 -10.88 -14.82
N TRP A 98 -0.71 -10.85 -15.17
CA TRP A 98 -0.16 -11.66 -16.26
C TRP A 98 -0.32 -13.17 -15.99
N TYR A 99 -0.02 -13.62 -14.77
CA TYR A 99 -0.23 -15.02 -14.38
C TYR A 99 -1.71 -15.41 -14.37
N LEU A 100 -2.59 -14.50 -13.93
CA LEU A 100 -4.04 -14.74 -13.93
C LEU A 100 -4.58 -14.89 -15.36
N SER A 101 -4.16 -14.01 -16.28
CA SER A 101 -4.56 -14.06 -17.69
C SER A 101 -4.08 -15.31 -18.41
N LYS A 102 -2.91 -15.85 -18.04
CA LYS A 102 -2.39 -17.08 -18.64
C LYS A 102 -3.16 -18.34 -18.23
N LYS A 103 -3.73 -18.37 -17.02
CA LYS A 103 -4.56 -19.50 -16.54
C LYS A 103 -5.90 -19.57 -17.30
N ASP A 104 -6.46 -18.43 -17.69
CA ASP A 104 -7.74 -18.36 -18.42
C ASP A 104 -7.65 -18.90 -19.86
N LYS A 105 -6.43 -18.97 -20.42
CA LYS A 105 -6.16 -19.47 -21.77
C LYS A 105 -5.66 -20.92 -21.83
N SER A 106 -5.56 -21.61 -20.70
CA SER A 106 -5.08 -23.00 -20.57
C SER A 106 -6.21 -23.94 -20.16
#